data_AF-A0ABC9WBR8-F1
#
_entry.id   AF-A0ABC9WBR8-F1
#
_cell.length_a   1.000
_cell.length_b   1.000
_cell.length_c   1.000
_cell.angle_alpha   90.00
_cell.angle_beta   90.00
_cell.angle_gamma   90.00
#
_symmetry.space_group_name_H-M   'P 1'
#
loop_
_entity.id
_entity.type
_entity.pdbx_description
1 polymer ?
#
loop_
_entity_poly.entity_id
_entity_poly.type
_entity_poly.pdbx_seq_one_letter_code
_entity_poly.pdbx_strand_id
1 'polypeptide(L)'
;MGQSPGRKRGPKKLANIQGSPPPSSGMMHPNKEKVRQNHPEACMDEQGAPGKTQRQKEILQRVEARAGSLGGIQKIVQATRDPDRKAKALTELNLAKDIKGNKKSFYRYVSDKRKTRENVGPLQKEMGDLVTQDMEKAEVLNDFFALVFTSKCSSHTAQVTEGKGWD
;
A
#
# COMPACT_ATOMS: atom_id res chain seq x y z
N MET A 1 46.91 -15.84 -13.59
CA MET A 1 46.06 -16.99 -13.23
C MET A 1 46.38 -17.39 -11.81
N GLY A 2 45.42 -17.37 -10.89
CA GLY A 2 45.65 -17.76 -9.50
C GLY A 2 44.33 -17.88 -8.74
N GLN A 3 43.68 -19.04 -8.85
CA GLN A 3 42.52 -19.41 -8.02
C GLN A 3 43.04 -20.14 -6.77
N SER A 4 42.52 -19.81 -5.58
CA SER A 4 42.72 -20.59 -4.35
C SER A 4 41.41 -21.25 -3.90
N PRO A 5 41.43 -22.52 -3.45
CA PRO A 5 40.20 -23.30 -3.25
C PRO A 5 39.61 -23.18 -1.84
N GLY A 6 38.30 -23.41 -1.77
CA GLY A 6 37.44 -23.19 -0.61
C GLY A 6 37.53 -24.18 0.53
N ARG A 7 36.81 -23.87 1.61
CA ARG A 7 36.62 -24.73 2.79
C ARG A 7 35.12 -24.95 3.03
N LYS A 8 34.65 -26.20 2.87
CA LYS A 8 33.32 -26.63 3.34
C LYS A 8 33.39 -27.05 4.81
N ARG A 9 32.49 -26.54 5.66
CA ARG A 9 32.24 -27.03 7.03
C ARG A 9 30.97 -27.89 7.02
N GLY A 10 31.07 -29.13 7.51
CA GLY A 10 29.92 -30.03 7.71
C GLY A 10 29.21 -29.81 9.05
N PRO A 11 28.00 -30.36 9.23
CA PRO A 11 27.17 -30.14 10.41
C PRO A 11 27.58 -31.04 11.60
N LYS A 12 27.53 -30.48 12.82
CA LYS A 12 27.78 -31.21 14.08
C LYS A 12 26.45 -31.68 14.70
N LYS A 13 26.47 -32.91 15.24
CA LYS A 13 25.33 -33.66 15.80
C LYS A 13 25.10 -33.31 17.28
N LEU A 14 23.84 -33.22 17.71
CA LEU A 14 23.41 -32.99 19.11
C LEU A 14 23.24 -34.34 19.84
N ALA A 15 23.54 -34.37 21.15
CA ALA A 15 23.29 -35.50 22.05
C ALA A 15 22.29 -35.09 23.15
N ASN A 16 21.39 -36.02 23.51
CA ASN A 16 20.28 -35.88 24.45
C ASN A 16 20.56 -36.72 25.70
N ILE A 17 20.26 -36.24 26.91
CA ILE A 17 20.41 -37.01 28.16
C ILE A 17 19.09 -37.02 28.92
N GLN A 18 18.60 -38.25 29.11
CA GLN A 18 17.39 -38.64 29.83
C GLN A 18 17.77 -39.03 31.27
N GLY A 19 17.06 -38.53 32.29
CA GLY A 19 17.18 -38.92 33.69
C GLY A 19 15.82 -39.30 34.28
N SER A 20 15.75 -40.46 34.93
CA SER A 20 14.53 -41.14 35.43
C SER A 20 14.10 -40.69 36.84
N PRO A 21 12.83 -40.90 37.27
CA PRO A 21 12.37 -40.60 38.64
C PRO A 21 12.27 -41.85 39.55
N PRO A 22 12.34 -41.72 40.89
CA PRO A 22 12.07 -42.83 41.83
C PRO A 22 10.62 -42.82 42.39
N PRO A 23 10.17 -43.94 43.01
CA PRO A 23 8.75 -44.26 43.15
C PRO A 23 8.12 -43.97 44.53
N SER A 24 6.79 -43.96 44.49
CA SER A 24 5.80 -43.76 45.55
C SER A 24 5.72 -44.92 46.58
N SER A 25 5.48 -44.55 47.84
CA SER A 25 5.06 -45.41 48.97
C SER A 25 4.14 -44.53 49.85
N GLY A 26 2.90 -44.83 50.26
CA GLY A 26 2.09 -46.03 50.25
C GLY A 26 1.42 -46.16 51.64
N MET A 27 0.17 -45.70 51.84
CA MET A 27 -0.75 -46.23 52.88
C MET A 27 -2.19 -45.66 52.76
N MET A 28 -3.18 -46.55 52.81
CA MET A 28 -4.63 -46.30 52.86
C MET A 28 -5.09 -46.45 54.34
N HIS A 29 -6.11 -45.76 54.86
CA HIS A 29 -7.52 -46.19 54.83
C HIS A 29 -8.44 -45.23 55.65
N PRO A 30 -9.79 -45.31 55.50
CA PRO A 30 -10.71 -44.18 55.63
C PRO A 30 -11.65 -44.24 56.86
N ASN A 31 -12.29 -43.11 57.22
CA ASN A 31 -13.67 -43.14 57.73
C ASN A 31 -14.41 -41.82 57.45
N LYS A 32 -15.68 -41.97 57.10
CA LYS A 32 -16.69 -41.01 56.69
C LYS A 32 -17.18 -40.22 57.91
N GLU A 33 -17.47 -38.93 57.76
CA GLU A 33 -18.86 -38.41 57.80
C GLU A 33 -18.91 -36.88 57.58
N LYS A 34 -19.83 -36.51 56.66
CA LYS A 34 -20.47 -35.22 56.33
C LYS A 34 -20.01 -33.95 57.07
N VAL A 35 -19.68 -32.94 56.27
CA VAL A 35 -20.51 -31.73 56.16
C VAL A 35 -20.22 -31.07 54.80
N ARG A 36 -21.24 -30.93 53.97
CA ARG A 36 -21.16 -30.20 52.71
C ARG A 36 -21.22 -28.72 53.03
N GLN A 37 -20.08 -28.12 53.36
CA GLN A 37 -19.89 -26.68 53.28
C GLN A 37 -19.22 -26.40 51.94
N ASN A 38 -20.04 -26.11 50.93
CA ASN A 38 -19.52 -25.59 49.68
C ASN A 38 -19.00 -24.18 49.99
N HIS A 39 -17.68 -24.04 50.06
CA HIS A 39 -17.03 -22.75 49.87
C HIS A 39 -17.43 -22.24 48.48
N PRO A 40 -17.84 -20.98 48.30
CA PRO A 40 -17.91 -20.42 46.96
C PRO A 40 -16.47 -20.39 46.44
N GLU A 41 -16.11 -21.31 45.55
CA GLU A 41 -14.93 -21.14 44.71
C GLU A 41 -15.10 -19.81 44.00
N ALA A 42 -14.15 -18.91 44.22
CA ALA A 42 -14.04 -17.70 43.44
C ALA A 42 -13.97 -18.12 41.98
N CYS A 43 -15.07 -17.86 41.25
CA CYS A 43 -15.14 -18.03 39.82
C CYS A 43 -14.04 -17.16 39.23
N MET A 44 -12.94 -17.78 38.82
CA MET A 44 -12.06 -17.13 37.87
C MET A 44 -12.89 -16.98 36.61
N ASP A 45 -13.45 -15.78 36.41
CA ASP A 45 -13.90 -15.37 35.10
C ASP A 45 -12.67 -15.40 34.20
N GLU A 46 -12.45 -16.54 33.53
CA GLU A 46 -11.69 -16.60 32.30
C GLU A 46 -12.47 -15.75 31.30
N GLN A 47 -12.29 -14.44 31.38
CA GLN A 47 -12.54 -13.52 30.29
C GLN A 47 -11.55 -13.93 29.19
N GLY A 48 -11.90 -14.98 28.45
CA GLY A 48 -11.25 -15.34 27.21
C GLY A 48 -11.35 -14.13 26.30
N ALA A 49 -10.22 -13.44 26.09
CA ALA A 49 -10.16 -12.21 25.31
C ALA A 49 -10.83 -12.41 23.92
N PRO A 50 -12.00 -11.84 23.65
CA PRO A 50 -12.66 -11.99 22.36
C PRO A 50 -12.15 -10.90 21.42
N GLY A 51 -10.87 -10.93 21.06
CA GLY A 51 -10.22 -9.75 20.48
C GLY A 51 -9.78 -9.86 19.02
N LYS A 52 -9.37 -11.06 18.58
CA LYS A 52 -8.48 -11.16 17.40
C LYS A 52 -9.14 -11.85 16.20
N THR A 53 -10.02 -12.82 16.41
CA THR A 53 -10.54 -13.66 15.32
C THR A 53 -11.66 -12.99 14.51
N GLN A 54 -12.58 -12.26 15.16
CA GLN A 54 -13.70 -11.59 14.47
C GLN A 54 -13.20 -10.41 13.61
N ARG A 55 -12.32 -9.58 14.17
CA ARG A 55 -11.71 -8.46 13.45
C ARG A 55 -10.83 -8.93 12.30
N GLN A 56 -10.07 -10.01 12.47
CA GLN A 56 -9.30 -10.62 11.37
C GLN A 56 -10.19 -11.17 10.26
N LYS A 57 -11.31 -11.82 10.60
CA LYS A 57 -12.29 -12.33 9.64
C LYS A 57 -12.96 -11.21 8.83
N GLU A 58 -13.30 -10.09 9.48
CA GLU A 58 -13.85 -8.92 8.82
C GLU A 58 -12.82 -8.24 7.89
N ILE A 59 -11.56 -8.15 8.32
CA ILE A 59 -10.47 -7.64 7.48
C ILE A 59 -10.30 -8.52 6.23
N LEU A 60 -10.31 -9.85 6.37
CA LEU A 60 -10.20 -10.77 5.24
C LEU A 60 -11.38 -10.59 4.26
N GLN A 61 -12.60 -10.49 4.77
CA GLN A 61 -13.80 -10.28 3.95
C GLN A 61 -13.76 -8.94 3.20
N ARG A 62 -13.25 -7.87 3.83
CA ARG A 62 -13.04 -6.56 3.19
C ARG A 62 -11.93 -6.60 2.13
N VAL A 63 -10.87 -7.37 2.34
CA VAL A 63 -9.79 -7.58 1.35
C VAL A 63 -10.31 -8.35 0.14
N GLU A 64 -11.08 -9.41 0.34
CA GLU A 64 -11.69 -10.21 -0.73
C GLU A 64 -12.70 -9.40 -1.56
N ALA A 65 -13.56 -8.61 -0.90
CA ALA A 65 -14.49 -7.71 -1.58
C ALA A 65 -13.77 -6.65 -2.43
N ARG A 66 -12.67 -6.08 -1.92
CA ARG A 66 -11.81 -5.13 -2.67
C ARG A 66 -11.08 -5.80 -3.82
N ALA A 67 -10.59 -7.04 -3.65
CA ALA A 67 -9.93 -7.80 -4.71
C ALA A 67 -10.89 -8.13 -5.86
N GLY A 68 -12.15 -8.50 -5.56
CA GLY A 68 -13.19 -8.68 -6.57
C GLY A 68 -13.48 -7.40 -7.36
N SER A 69 -13.51 -6.24 -6.68
CA SER A 69 -13.68 -4.92 -7.32
C SER A 69 -12.47 -4.54 -8.20
N LEU A 70 -11.25 -4.80 -7.75
CA LEU A 70 -10.03 -4.55 -8.52
C LEU A 70 -9.98 -5.34 -9.82
N GLY A 71 -10.39 -6.61 -9.79
CA GLY A 71 -10.50 -7.44 -10.99
C GLY A 71 -11.48 -6.88 -12.03
N GLY A 72 -12.59 -6.28 -11.58
CA GLY A 72 -13.54 -5.56 -12.44
C GLY A 72 -12.91 -4.34 -13.10
N ILE A 73 -12.23 -3.49 -12.31
CA ILE A 73 -11.54 -2.30 -12.81
C ILE A 73 -10.47 -2.68 -13.85
N GLN A 74 -9.69 -3.73 -13.59
CA GLN A 74 -8.67 -4.20 -14.53
C GLN A 74 -9.28 -4.69 -15.86
N LYS A 75 -10.39 -5.43 -15.82
CA LYS A 75 -11.10 -5.87 -17.04
C LYS A 75 -11.62 -4.69 -17.85
N ILE A 76 -12.17 -3.67 -17.20
CA ILE A 76 -12.63 -2.45 -17.87
C ILE A 76 -11.44 -1.74 -18.54
N VAL A 77 -10.34 -1.54 -17.81
CA VAL A 77 -9.12 -0.92 -18.34
C VAL A 77 -8.58 -1.69 -19.56
N GLN A 78 -8.59 -3.03 -19.51
CA GLN A 78 -8.17 -3.86 -20.65
C GLN A 78 -9.11 -3.70 -21.84
N ALA A 79 -10.42 -3.82 -21.61
CA ALA A 79 -11.44 -3.68 -22.66
C ALA A 79 -11.39 -2.31 -23.36
N THR A 80 -11.06 -1.24 -22.63
CA THR A 80 -10.90 0.10 -23.22
C THR A 80 -9.58 0.24 -23.99
N ARG A 81 -8.48 -0.36 -23.52
CA ARG A 81 -7.14 -0.17 -24.12
C ARG A 81 -6.82 -1.13 -25.25
N ASP A 82 -7.43 -2.31 -25.27
CA ASP A 82 -7.13 -3.35 -26.26
C ASP A 82 -7.50 -2.96 -27.70
N PRO A 83 -8.64 -2.29 -27.97
CA PRO A 83 -8.94 -1.77 -29.30
C PRO A 83 -7.85 -0.84 -29.84
N ASP A 84 -7.39 0.10 -29.01
CA ASP A 84 -6.32 1.04 -29.39
C ASP A 84 -5.00 0.32 -29.67
N ARG A 85 -4.65 -0.66 -28.84
CA ARG A 85 -3.43 -1.47 -29.02
C ARG A 85 -3.48 -2.27 -30.32
N LYS A 86 -4.63 -2.85 -30.64
CA LYS A 86 -4.86 -3.61 -31.88
C LYS A 86 -4.80 -2.69 -33.11
N ALA A 87 -5.49 -1.56 -33.08
CA ALA A 87 -5.47 -0.58 -34.17
C ALA A 87 -4.04 -0.05 -34.43
N LYS A 88 -3.31 0.24 -33.36
CA LYS A 88 -1.90 0.65 -33.42
C LYS A 88 -1.03 -0.45 -34.04
N ALA A 89 -1.12 -1.69 -33.55
CA ALA A 89 -0.33 -2.81 -34.07
C ALA A 89 -0.62 -3.09 -35.55
N LEU A 90 -1.88 -2.98 -35.98
CA LEU A 90 -2.27 -3.15 -37.38
C LEU A 90 -1.65 -2.07 -38.28
N THR A 91 -1.65 -0.82 -37.82
CA THR A 91 -1.03 0.29 -38.57
C THR A 91 0.48 0.11 -38.67
N GLU A 92 1.15 -0.24 -37.58
CA GLU A 92 2.59 -0.51 -37.55
C GLU A 92 2.96 -1.68 -38.47
N LEU A 93 2.17 -2.76 -38.47
CA LEU A 93 2.36 -3.91 -39.35
C LEU A 93 2.24 -3.53 -40.84
N ASN A 94 1.23 -2.73 -41.21
CA ASN A 94 1.03 -2.30 -42.58
C ASN A 94 2.18 -1.41 -43.07
N LEU A 95 2.65 -0.48 -42.22
CA LEU A 95 3.80 0.35 -42.51
C LEU A 95 5.09 -0.47 -42.67
N ALA A 96 5.29 -1.49 -41.82
CA ALA A 96 6.46 -2.35 -41.88
C ALA A 96 6.48 -3.24 -43.13
N LYS A 97 5.33 -3.77 -43.53
CA LYS A 97 5.19 -4.59 -44.75
C LYS A 97 5.49 -3.79 -46.02
N ASP A 98 5.08 -2.53 -46.07
CA ASP A 98 5.21 -1.67 -47.24
C ASP A 98 6.46 -0.75 -47.19
N ILE A 99 7.50 -1.10 -46.43
CA ILE A 99 8.72 -0.26 -46.36
C ILE A 99 9.35 -0.07 -47.74
N LYS A 100 9.29 -1.09 -48.61
CA LYS A 100 9.84 -1.03 -49.96
C LYS A 100 9.01 -0.14 -50.90
N GLY A 101 7.68 -0.16 -50.78
CA GLY A 101 6.77 0.62 -51.63
C GLY A 101 6.54 2.05 -51.12
N ASN A 102 6.63 2.28 -49.81
CA ASN A 102 6.32 3.56 -49.18
C ASN A 102 7.23 3.89 -47.99
N LYS A 103 8.54 3.95 -48.25
CA LYS A 103 9.56 4.29 -47.27
C LYS A 103 9.25 5.59 -46.50
N LYS A 104 8.71 6.61 -47.19
CA LYS A 104 8.42 7.94 -46.60
C LYS A 104 7.42 7.87 -45.44
N SER A 105 6.34 7.08 -45.58
CA SER A 105 5.32 6.98 -44.54
C SER A 105 5.85 6.30 -43.28
N PHE A 106 6.68 5.27 -43.42
CA PHE A 106 7.33 4.58 -42.30
C PHE A 106 8.21 5.53 -41.48
N TYR A 107 9.14 6.25 -42.11
CA TYR A 107 10.02 7.17 -41.38
C TYR A 107 9.26 8.36 -40.80
N ARG A 108 8.21 8.85 -41.48
CA ARG A 108 7.32 9.88 -40.92
C ARG A 108 6.65 9.38 -39.64
N TYR A 109 6.06 8.19 -39.66
CA TYR A 109 5.46 7.58 -38.47
C TYR A 109 6.48 7.46 -37.33
N VAL A 110 7.66 6.89 -37.57
CA VAL A 110 8.71 6.76 -36.55
C VAL A 110 9.11 8.12 -35.99
N SER A 111 9.31 9.12 -36.84
CA SER A 111 9.67 10.47 -36.42
C SER A 111 8.57 11.10 -35.58
N ASP A 112 7.31 10.98 -35.99
CA ASP A 112 6.15 11.51 -35.28
C ASP A 112 5.94 10.83 -33.92
N LYS A 113 6.23 9.53 -33.80
CA LYS A 113 6.18 8.80 -32.52
C LYS A 113 7.33 9.17 -31.58
N ARG A 114 8.47 9.60 -32.12
CA ARG A 114 9.63 10.07 -31.35
C ARG A 114 9.50 11.51 -30.87
N LYS A 115 8.60 12.31 -31.47
CA LYS A 115 8.34 13.67 -31.02
C LYS A 115 7.78 13.65 -29.60
N THR A 116 8.51 14.24 -28.66
CA THR A 116 8.00 14.59 -27.34
C THR A 116 6.88 15.61 -27.55
N ARG A 117 5.66 15.26 -27.13
CA ARG A 117 4.56 16.23 -27.09
C ARG A 117 4.77 17.15 -25.89
N GLU A 118 4.14 18.31 -25.94
CA GLU A 118 3.94 19.18 -24.79
C GLU A 118 3.31 18.35 -23.65
N ASN A 119 4.02 18.23 -22.52
CA ASN A 119 3.59 17.37 -21.41
C ASN A 119 2.45 18.00 -20.61
N VAL A 120 2.36 19.33 -20.63
CA VAL A 120 1.36 20.11 -19.90
C VAL A 120 0.42 20.71 -20.92
N GLY A 121 -0.81 20.18 -20.99
CA GLY A 121 -1.84 20.75 -21.86
C GLY A 121 -2.24 22.17 -21.44
N PRO A 122 -3.18 22.80 -22.18
CA PRO A 122 -3.63 24.14 -21.87
C PRO A 122 -4.15 24.24 -20.42
N LEU A 123 -3.71 25.26 -19.69
CA LEU A 123 -4.09 25.48 -18.29
C LEU A 123 -5.08 26.63 -18.21
N GLN A 124 -5.96 26.61 -17.21
CA GLN A 124 -6.86 27.73 -16.95
C GLN A 124 -6.30 28.62 -15.84
N LYS A 125 -6.21 29.92 -16.07
CA LYS A 125 -5.89 30.92 -15.04
C LYS A 125 -7.09 31.13 -14.12
N GLU A 126 -6.86 31.78 -12.98
CA GLU A 126 -7.91 32.16 -12.03
C GLU A 126 -9.02 33.00 -12.70
N MET A 127 -8.65 33.87 -13.64
CA MET A 127 -9.59 34.72 -14.39
C MET A 127 -10.39 33.93 -15.46
N GLY A 128 -10.14 32.63 -15.61
CA GLY A 128 -10.85 31.75 -16.54
C GLY A 128 -10.21 31.63 -17.93
N ASP A 129 -9.16 32.42 -18.22
CA ASP A 129 -8.45 32.39 -19.50
C ASP A 129 -7.64 31.10 -19.71
N LEU A 130 -7.62 30.61 -20.95
CA LEU A 130 -6.86 29.43 -21.33
C LEU A 130 -5.44 29.81 -21.76
N VAL A 131 -4.47 29.29 -21.02
CA VAL A 131 -3.05 29.49 -21.19
C VAL A 131 -2.46 28.34 -22.01
N THR A 132 -1.86 28.69 -23.13
CA THR A 132 -1.18 27.73 -24.03
C THR A 132 0.34 27.94 -24.09
N GLN A 133 0.84 29.13 -23.73
CA GLN A 133 2.27 29.45 -23.73
C GLN A 133 2.99 28.80 -22.54
N ASP A 134 4.15 28.19 -22.77
CA ASP A 134 4.91 27.46 -21.74
C ASP A 134 5.30 28.32 -20.53
N MET A 135 5.72 29.56 -20.78
CA MET A 135 6.12 30.50 -19.71
C MET A 135 4.94 30.82 -18.79
N GLU A 136 3.80 31.16 -19.37
CA GLU A 136 2.58 31.46 -18.60
C GLU A 136 2.05 30.22 -17.87
N LYS A 137 2.14 29.02 -18.46
CA LYS A 137 1.77 27.77 -17.75
C LYS A 137 2.67 27.53 -16.54
N ALA A 138 3.95 27.85 -16.63
CA ALA A 138 4.89 27.71 -15.52
C ALA A 138 4.53 28.67 -14.36
N GLU A 139 4.15 29.91 -14.68
CA GLU A 139 3.67 30.88 -13.69
C GLU A 139 2.41 30.37 -12.97
N VAL A 140 1.39 29.93 -13.72
CA VAL A 140 0.14 29.39 -13.14
C VAL A 140 0.41 28.22 -12.20
N LEU A 141 1.29 27.31 -12.60
CA LEU A 141 1.68 26.18 -11.74
C LEU A 141 2.43 26.65 -10.51
N ASN A 142 3.35 27.60 -10.65
CA ASN A 142 4.12 28.15 -9.54
C ASN A 142 3.21 28.83 -8.50
N ASP A 143 2.23 29.62 -8.96
CA ASP A 143 1.25 30.29 -8.09
C ASP A 143 0.37 29.28 -7.36
N PHE A 144 -0.07 28.22 -8.05
CA PHE A 144 -0.82 27.13 -7.45
C PHE A 144 0.00 26.42 -6.37
N PHE A 145 1.28 26.10 -6.63
CA PHE A 145 2.16 25.51 -5.63
C PHE A 145 2.35 26.43 -4.44
N ALA A 146 2.61 27.72 -4.65
CA ALA A 146 2.74 28.70 -3.58
C ALA A 146 1.47 28.77 -2.72
N LEU A 147 0.28 28.71 -3.33
CA LEU A 147 -0.98 28.69 -2.60
C LEU A 147 -1.14 27.46 -1.69
N VAL A 148 -0.76 26.27 -2.17
CA VAL A 148 -0.80 25.03 -1.39
C VAL A 148 0.08 25.11 -0.15
N PHE A 149 1.23 25.79 -0.24
CA PHE A 149 2.16 25.96 0.89
C PHE A 149 1.90 27.20 1.74
N THR A 150 1.11 28.17 1.24
CA THR A 150 0.75 29.41 1.95
C THR A 150 -0.65 29.32 2.55
N SER A 151 -1.07 28.13 3.01
CA SER A 151 -2.27 28.00 3.83
C SER A 151 -2.05 28.79 5.12
N LYS A 152 -2.70 29.96 5.24
CA LYS A 152 -2.59 30.79 6.44
C LYS A 152 -3.11 29.99 7.62
N CYS A 153 -2.21 29.69 8.56
CA CYS A 153 -2.56 29.45 9.94
C CYS A 153 -3.36 30.69 10.39
N SER A 154 -4.70 30.61 10.45
CA SER A 154 -5.47 31.67 11.11
C SER A 154 -5.18 31.54 12.59
N SER A 155 -4.07 32.13 13.04
CA SER A 155 -3.79 32.29 14.45
C SER A 155 -4.96 33.04 15.05
N HIS A 156 -5.69 32.38 15.95
CA HIS A 156 -6.74 32.97 16.75
C HIS A 156 -6.29 34.36 17.22
N THR A 157 -7.06 35.39 16.87
CA THR A 157 -6.94 36.74 17.44
C THR A 157 -7.15 36.63 18.95
N ALA A 158 -6.06 36.50 19.71
CA ALA A 158 -6.06 36.74 21.14
C ALA A 158 -6.01 38.25 21.33
N GLN A 159 -7.18 38.84 21.48
CA GLN A 159 -7.36 40.21 21.93
C GLN A 159 -6.67 40.40 23.29
N VAL A 160 -5.55 41.13 23.26
CA VAL A 160 -4.89 41.67 24.45
C VAL A 160 -5.74 42.86 24.91
N THR A 161 -6.54 42.64 25.94
CA THR A 161 -7.18 43.71 26.71
C THR A 161 -6.11 44.62 27.33
N GLU A 162 -6.28 45.93 27.13
CA GLU A 162 -5.48 47.03 27.69
C GLU A 162 -5.20 46.87 29.20
N GLY A 163 -3.92 46.95 29.57
CA GLY A 163 -3.47 47.15 30.93
C GLY A 163 -3.59 48.62 31.33
N LYS A 164 -4.43 48.86 32.33
CA LYS A 164 -4.78 50.13 32.97
C LYS A 164 -3.55 50.86 33.53
N GLY A 165 -3.53 52.18 33.40
CA GLY A 165 -2.44 53.07 33.80
C GLY A 165 -2.15 53.09 35.30
N TRP A 166 -0.91 53.48 35.61
CA TRP A 166 -0.49 53.89 36.95
C TRP A 166 -0.48 55.42 37.02
N ASP A 167 -1.32 55.95 37.91
CA ASP A 167 -1.05 57.21 38.63
C ASP A 167 -0.11 56.90 39.82
#